data_AF-A0A7W0N0Z9-F1
#
_entry.id   AF-A0A7W0N0Z9-F1
#
_cell.length_a   1.000
_cell.length_b   1.000
_cell.length_c   1.000
_cell.angle_alpha   90.00
_cell.angle_beta   90.00
_cell.angle_gamma   90.00
#
_symmetry.space_group_name_H-M   'P 1'
#
loop_
_entity.id
_entity.type
_entity.pdbx_description
1 polymer ?
#
loop_
_entity_poly.entity_id
_entity_poly.type
_entity_poly.pdbx_seq_one_letter_code
_entity_poly.pdbx_strand_id
1 'polypeptide(L)'
;MKTRATARRALPLFLACILMLVAAVSALAKDESASAQSQELPKNKLTMSSIVSTNLVTDTARLPLYRATVNGMPVWYVITEVSNQALARQVGVNFSPKLANLITPNCPCVQTVRSGRVLGRTVVRRPGAPDFSPMRLLVPGPDGGFPPAAAAVGAVGKPGYSPFVRIAGTNIVYNAPIVATGSGPFDVIDHRNTHDRLFAIDARRRTVDMGFVRAFAFGKEILYLSFEASSAAVGVLDRTTFVPALGLTPTADKSRDPKSSRSAIFVMTNGRTGRTSPPAQGSDHVIKDGLNALTFNRRNTRLLRALRAGGDAHNVLDSFPTVNPALYSPIWDVNMAEWTPRAVARGQNVAQTDANRIRQLAVRGVVTSPGGTPLRSDRNILNCPVIGFLDTAPERDQAPKPANQP
;
A
#
# COMPACT_ATOMS: atom_id res chain seq x y z
N MET A 1 30.06 85.47 -24.84
CA MET A 1 31.50 85.24 -25.00
C MET A 1 32.05 84.77 -23.67
N LYS A 2 32.51 83.51 -23.62
CA LYS A 2 33.24 82.80 -22.54
C LYS A 2 33.12 83.30 -21.09
N THR A 3 32.50 82.51 -20.22
CA THR A 3 32.88 82.45 -18.80
C THR A 3 32.77 81.03 -18.26
N ARG A 4 33.90 80.56 -17.71
CA ARG A 4 34.12 79.27 -17.06
C ARG A 4 33.30 79.20 -15.78
N ALA A 5 32.65 78.06 -15.52
CA ALA A 5 32.15 77.71 -14.19
C ALA A 5 32.98 76.56 -13.61
N THR A 6 33.65 76.88 -12.51
CA THR A 6 34.42 76.02 -11.62
C THR A 6 33.56 74.99 -10.89
N ALA A 7 34.10 73.79 -10.76
CA ALA A 7 33.54 72.69 -9.99
C ALA A 7 33.49 72.97 -8.48
N ARG A 8 32.39 72.59 -7.83
CA ARG A 8 32.35 72.24 -6.40
C ARG A 8 31.77 70.83 -6.24
N ARG A 9 32.49 70.04 -5.45
CA ARG A 9 32.23 68.64 -5.09
C ARG A 9 30.96 68.52 -4.23
N ALA A 10 30.15 67.50 -4.50
CA ALA A 10 29.29 66.85 -3.52
C ALA A 10 29.53 65.33 -3.62
N LEU A 11 29.97 64.74 -2.51
CA LEU A 11 30.25 63.31 -2.32
C LEU A 11 28.90 62.53 -2.23
N PRO A 12 28.81 61.27 -2.70
CA PRO A 12 27.52 60.72 -3.09
C PRO A 12 26.78 60.02 -1.94
N LEU A 13 25.47 60.24 -1.95
CA LEU A 13 24.44 59.53 -1.20
C LEU A 13 24.26 58.10 -1.76
N PHE A 14 25.25 57.24 -1.63
CA PHE A 14 25.23 55.89 -2.25
C PHE A 14 25.56 54.74 -1.28
N LEU A 15 25.33 54.92 0.03
CA LEU A 15 25.61 53.89 1.03
C LEU A 15 24.40 53.47 1.90
N ALA A 16 23.19 53.98 1.61
CA ALA A 16 22.00 53.66 2.41
C ALA A 16 21.01 52.69 1.74
N CYS A 17 21.06 52.49 0.42
CA CYS A 17 20.14 51.58 -0.28
C CYS A 17 20.65 50.14 -0.44
N ILE A 18 21.93 49.87 -0.22
CA ILE A 18 22.48 48.50 -0.38
C ILE A 18 22.28 47.64 0.88
N LEU A 19 22.18 48.23 2.08
CA LEU A 19 21.96 47.45 3.30
C LEU A 19 20.52 46.95 3.51
N MET A 20 19.51 47.59 2.91
CA MET A 20 18.11 47.15 3.02
C MET A 20 17.76 46.00 2.06
N LEU A 21 18.50 45.82 0.96
CA LEU A 21 18.27 44.72 0.03
C LEU A 21 18.87 43.39 0.53
N VAL A 22 19.97 43.44 1.30
CA VAL A 22 20.62 42.23 1.84
C VAL A 22 19.83 41.65 3.03
N ALA A 23 19.15 42.48 3.81
CA ALA A 23 18.30 42.01 4.90
C ALA A 23 17.01 41.34 4.40
N ALA A 24 16.42 41.80 3.29
CA ALA A 24 15.21 41.21 2.70
C ALA A 24 15.48 39.84 2.02
N VAL A 25 16.66 39.66 1.42
CA VAL A 25 17.04 38.36 0.81
C VAL A 25 17.41 37.32 1.88
N SER A 26 17.91 37.75 3.04
CA SER A 26 18.25 36.85 4.15
C SER A 26 17.03 36.35 4.94
N ALA A 27 15.90 37.07 4.87
CA ALA A 27 14.64 36.65 5.48
C ALA A 27 13.86 35.66 4.60
N LEU A 28 13.97 35.75 3.27
CA LEU A 28 13.35 34.77 2.35
C LEU A 28 14.10 33.42 2.27
N ALA A 29 15.40 33.38 2.61
CA ALA A 29 16.19 32.15 2.57
C ALA A 29 16.01 31.25 3.81
N LYS A 30 15.40 31.75 4.89
CA LYS A 30 15.18 30.95 6.12
C LYS A 30 13.93 30.07 6.06
N ASP A 31 12.96 30.38 5.21
CA ASP A 31 11.72 29.59 5.11
C ASP A 31 11.83 28.37 4.18
N GLU A 32 12.75 28.33 3.22
CA GLU A 32 13.00 27.11 2.43
C GLU A 32 13.69 26.00 3.23
N SER A 33 14.42 26.36 4.28
CA SER A 33 15.07 25.36 5.16
C SER A 33 14.10 24.70 6.14
N ALA A 34 12.95 25.33 6.41
CA ALA A 34 11.91 24.81 7.30
C ALA A 34 10.87 23.92 6.57
N SER A 35 10.79 23.97 5.23
CA SER A 35 9.91 23.09 4.44
C SER A 35 10.51 21.71 4.12
N ALA A 36 11.71 21.41 4.63
CA ALA A 36 12.34 20.10 4.60
C ALA A 36 11.97 19.24 5.82
N GLN A 37 10.81 19.51 6.46
CA GLN A 37 10.18 18.54 7.37
C GLN A 37 10.05 17.20 6.62
N SER A 38 10.71 16.19 7.19
CA SER A 38 11.37 15.07 6.51
C SER A 38 10.56 14.42 5.39
N GLN A 39 11.09 14.45 4.17
CA GLN A 39 10.63 13.64 3.03
C GLN A 39 10.69 12.14 3.32
N GLU A 40 11.43 11.74 4.37
CA GLU A 40 11.52 10.38 4.86
C GLU A 40 10.63 10.16 6.10
N LEU A 41 9.92 9.03 6.17
CA LEU A 41 9.17 8.68 7.37
C LEU A 41 10.12 8.14 8.46
N PRO A 42 10.10 8.70 9.68
CA PRO A 42 10.95 8.24 10.78
C PRO A 42 10.82 6.75 11.09
N LYS A 43 11.94 6.07 11.38
CA LYS A 43 11.97 4.62 11.65
C LYS A 43 11.11 4.16 12.82
N ASN A 44 10.92 4.99 13.84
CA ASN A 44 10.04 4.69 14.98
C ASN A 44 8.55 4.66 14.61
N LYS A 45 8.18 5.08 13.39
CA LYS A 45 6.82 4.97 12.84
C LYS A 45 6.61 3.71 12.00
N LEU A 46 7.65 2.90 11.80
CA LEU A 46 7.61 1.67 11.01
C LEU A 46 7.30 0.46 11.90
N THR A 47 6.54 -0.49 11.37
CA THR A 47 6.28 -1.77 12.04
C THR A 47 7.35 -2.83 11.72
N MET A 48 8.09 -2.64 10.62
CA MET A 48 9.17 -3.52 10.18
C MET A 48 10.53 -2.82 10.28
N SER A 49 11.41 -3.32 11.14
CA SER A 49 12.77 -2.78 11.30
C SER A 49 13.69 -3.08 10.11
N SER A 50 13.31 -4.03 9.25
CA SER A 50 14.02 -4.37 8.02
C SER A 50 13.85 -3.35 6.89
N ILE A 51 12.85 -2.46 6.95
CA ILE A 51 12.70 -1.38 5.99
C ILE A 51 13.91 -0.45 6.13
N VAL A 52 14.56 -0.20 4.99
CA VAL A 52 15.78 0.62 4.93
C VAL A 52 15.44 2.10 5.10
N SER A 53 14.46 2.57 4.33
CA SER A 53 14.00 3.97 4.26
C SER A 53 12.61 4.05 3.63
N THR A 54 11.89 5.14 3.85
CA THR A 54 10.51 5.37 3.35
C THR A 54 10.35 6.78 2.83
N ASN A 55 10.20 6.96 1.52
CA ASN A 55 10.11 8.27 0.87
C ASN A 55 8.63 8.67 0.68
N LEU A 56 8.19 9.70 1.41
CA LEU A 56 6.84 10.27 1.37
C LEU A 56 6.59 11.15 0.14
N VAL A 57 7.63 11.51 -0.61
CA VAL A 57 7.50 12.23 -1.90
C VAL A 57 7.20 11.24 -3.02
N THR A 58 7.85 10.09 -3.06
CA THR A 58 7.56 9.07 -4.09
C THR A 58 6.53 8.04 -3.66
N ASP A 59 6.06 8.12 -2.40
CA ASP A 59 5.24 7.12 -1.74
C ASP A 59 5.84 5.72 -1.85
N THR A 60 7.15 5.58 -1.55
CA THR A 60 7.87 4.30 -1.65
C THR A 60 8.54 3.88 -0.36
N ALA A 61 8.60 2.57 -0.11
CA ALA A 61 9.39 1.94 0.93
C ALA A 61 10.54 1.14 0.30
N ARG A 62 11.76 1.34 0.78
CA ARG A 62 12.94 0.56 0.39
C ARG A 62 13.07 -0.67 1.27
N LEU A 63 12.99 -1.85 0.66
CA LEU A 63 13.06 -3.15 1.33
C LEU A 63 14.33 -3.92 0.92
N PRO A 64 14.81 -4.85 1.78
CA PRO A 64 15.79 -5.85 1.38
C PRO A 64 15.25 -6.75 0.26
N LEU A 65 16.09 -7.03 -0.72
CA LEU A 65 15.77 -7.86 -1.88
C LEU A 65 16.49 -9.20 -1.79
N TYR A 66 15.74 -10.28 -1.96
CA TYR A 66 16.24 -11.64 -1.91
C TYR A 66 16.13 -12.31 -3.28
N ARG A 67 16.98 -13.31 -3.53
CA ARG A 67 17.05 -14.03 -4.80
C ARG A 67 16.60 -15.49 -4.63
N ALA A 68 15.78 -15.95 -5.55
CA ALA A 68 15.38 -17.34 -5.71
C ALA A 68 15.50 -17.76 -7.19
N THR A 69 15.17 -19.01 -7.49
CA THR A 69 15.05 -19.50 -8.87
C THR A 69 13.74 -20.26 -9.08
N VAL A 70 13.19 -20.14 -10.29
CA VAL A 70 12.08 -20.96 -10.80
C VAL A 70 12.53 -21.52 -12.13
N ASN A 71 12.61 -22.85 -12.24
CA ASN A 71 13.09 -23.54 -13.45
C ASN A 71 14.44 -22.99 -13.95
N GLY A 72 15.37 -22.71 -13.03
CA GLY A 72 16.69 -22.12 -13.34
C GLY A 72 16.69 -20.61 -13.58
N MET A 73 15.54 -19.99 -13.88
CA MET A 73 15.44 -18.54 -14.06
C MET A 73 15.48 -17.81 -12.71
N PRO A 74 16.26 -16.73 -12.57
CA PRO A 74 16.26 -15.92 -11.36
C PRO A 74 14.90 -15.25 -11.13
N VAL A 75 14.48 -15.19 -9.87
CA VAL A 75 13.35 -14.38 -9.43
C VAL A 75 13.74 -13.63 -8.16
N TRP A 76 13.15 -12.46 -7.96
CA TRP A 76 13.50 -11.54 -6.88
C TRP A 76 12.29 -11.31 -6.00
N TYR A 77 12.48 -11.37 -4.69
CA TYR A 77 11.37 -11.34 -3.73
C TYR A 77 11.74 -10.53 -2.49
N VAL A 78 10.74 -10.09 -1.75
CA VAL A 78 10.88 -9.45 -0.43
C VAL A 78 10.33 -10.37 0.65
N ILE A 79 10.57 -10.08 1.93
CA ILE A 79 9.95 -10.78 3.06
C ILE A 79 9.32 -9.72 3.95
N THR A 80 8.04 -9.88 4.30
CA THR A 80 7.28 -8.85 5.02
C THR A 80 6.59 -9.36 6.29
N GLU A 81 6.33 -10.66 6.38
CA GLU A 81 5.75 -11.29 7.57
C GLU A 81 6.32 -12.69 7.80
N VAL A 82 6.33 -13.11 9.06
CA VAL A 82 6.55 -14.51 9.46
C VAL A 82 5.55 -14.94 10.53
N SER A 83 5.07 -16.18 10.46
CA SER A 83 4.16 -16.78 11.43
C SER A 83 4.77 -17.15 12.78
N ASN A 84 6.08 -16.99 12.93
CA ASN A 84 6.83 -17.27 14.15
C ASN A 84 7.45 -15.99 14.69
N GLN A 85 7.21 -15.68 15.96
CA GLN A 85 7.58 -14.40 16.55
C GLN A 85 9.09 -14.20 16.66
N ALA A 86 9.83 -15.21 17.11
CA ALA A 86 11.29 -15.11 17.27
C ALA A 86 11.96 -14.89 15.92
N LEU A 87 11.49 -15.59 14.90
CA LEU A 87 12.01 -15.46 13.54
C LEU A 87 11.62 -14.14 12.88
N ALA A 88 10.38 -13.67 13.08
CA ALA A 88 9.94 -12.34 12.63
C ALA A 88 10.85 -11.23 13.18
N ARG A 89 11.17 -11.29 14.49
CA ARG A 89 12.13 -10.37 15.12
C ARG A 89 13.53 -10.52 14.54
N GLN A 90 14.00 -11.76 14.34
CA GLN A 90 15.33 -12.04 13.79
C GLN A 90 15.53 -11.44 12.39
N VAL A 91 14.51 -11.46 11.54
CA VAL A 91 14.58 -10.92 10.16
C VAL A 91 14.04 -9.49 10.03
N GLY A 92 13.52 -8.91 11.12
CA GLY A 92 13.04 -7.53 11.18
C GLY A 92 11.72 -7.26 10.44
N VAL A 93 10.81 -8.24 10.41
CA VAL A 93 9.52 -8.14 9.70
C VAL A 93 8.35 -8.33 10.66
N ASN A 94 7.12 -8.06 10.20
CA ASN A 94 5.94 -8.19 11.04
C ASN A 94 5.73 -9.64 11.50
N PHE A 95 5.29 -9.83 12.74
CA PHE A 95 4.82 -11.11 13.23
C PHE A 95 3.33 -11.28 12.88
N SER A 96 2.98 -12.35 12.18
CA SER A 96 1.59 -12.68 11.84
C SER A 96 1.32 -14.16 12.08
N PRO A 97 0.92 -14.55 13.31
CA PRO A 97 0.70 -15.96 13.65
C PRO A 97 -0.37 -16.62 12.77
N LYS A 98 -1.35 -15.84 12.30
CA LYS A 98 -2.44 -16.29 11.44
C LYS A 98 -1.97 -16.86 10.10
N LEU A 99 -0.76 -16.52 9.64
CA LEU A 99 -0.17 -17.15 8.44
C LEU A 99 0.04 -18.66 8.61
N ALA A 100 0.21 -19.18 9.84
CA ALA A 100 0.32 -20.63 10.06
C ALA A 100 -0.95 -21.38 9.66
N ASN A 101 -2.13 -20.73 9.75
CA ASN A 101 -3.42 -21.31 9.39
C ASN A 101 -3.58 -21.55 7.87
N LEU A 102 -2.64 -21.05 7.06
CA LEU A 102 -2.59 -21.34 5.63
C LEU A 102 -2.20 -22.79 5.30
N ILE A 103 -1.58 -23.50 6.26
CA ILE A 103 -1.20 -24.89 6.08
C ILE A 103 -2.45 -25.75 6.27
N THR A 104 -3.21 -25.92 5.20
CA THR A 104 -4.45 -26.72 5.17
C THR A 104 -4.54 -27.50 3.85
N PRO A 105 -5.13 -28.71 3.84
CA PRO A 105 -5.32 -29.49 2.61
C PRO A 105 -6.09 -28.75 1.51
N ASN A 106 -6.98 -27.82 1.89
CA ASN A 106 -7.92 -27.18 0.98
C ASN A 106 -7.38 -25.90 0.31
N CYS A 107 -6.13 -25.52 0.58
CA CYS A 107 -5.53 -24.28 0.07
C CYS A 107 -4.13 -24.60 -0.48
N PRO A 108 -3.92 -24.60 -1.81
CA PRO A 108 -2.58 -24.67 -2.42
C PRO A 108 -1.84 -23.32 -2.29
N CYS A 109 -2.01 -22.67 -1.14
CA CYS A 109 -1.66 -21.28 -0.90
C CYS A 109 -0.29 -21.14 -0.28
N VAL A 110 0.40 -22.23 0.07
CA VAL A 110 1.76 -22.20 0.62
C VAL A 110 2.68 -23.05 -0.24
N GLN A 111 3.69 -22.41 -0.82
CA GLN A 111 4.77 -23.11 -1.52
C GLN A 111 5.77 -23.68 -0.50
N THR A 112 6.16 -24.94 -0.67
CA THR A 112 7.23 -25.55 0.12
C THR A 112 8.57 -25.40 -0.58
N VAL A 113 9.57 -24.88 0.12
CA VAL A 113 10.94 -24.70 -0.39
C VAL A 113 11.96 -25.44 0.46
N ARG A 114 13.11 -25.75 -0.13
CA ARG A 114 14.30 -26.19 0.62
C ARG A 114 15.23 -25.00 0.82
N SER A 115 15.62 -24.76 2.06
CA SER A 115 16.48 -23.65 2.50
C SER A 115 17.17 -24.05 3.80
N GLY A 116 18.19 -23.29 4.22
CA GLY A 116 18.63 -23.31 5.62
C GLY A 116 17.52 -22.82 6.57
N ARG A 117 17.82 -22.70 7.87
CA ARG A 117 16.82 -22.37 8.93
C ARG A 117 16.03 -21.07 8.70
N VAL A 118 16.60 -20.12 7.95
CA VAL A 118 16.02 -18.78 7.71
C VAL A 118 15.94 -18.54 6.21
N LEU A 119 14.77 -18.14 5.72
CA LEU A 119 14.56 -17.77 4.31
C LEU A 119 15.38 -16.51 3.97
N GLY A 120 15.87 -16.39 2.72
CA GLY A 120 16.62 -15.22 2.25
C GLY A 120 18.13 -15.26 2.48
N ARG A 121 18.64 -16.19 3.30
CA ARG A 121 20.10 -16.35 3.50
C ARG A 121 20.81 -17.07 2.35
N THR A 122 20.08 -17.95 1.66
CA THR A 122 20.57 -18.73 0.50
C THR A 122 19.59 -18.60 -0.65
N VAL A 123 20.07 -18.80 -1.87
CA VAL A 123 19.18 -18.89 -3.03
C VAL A 123 18.33 -20.16 -2.90
N VAL A 124 17.02 -20.00 -2.97
CA VAL A 124 16.05 -21.10 -2.87
C VAL A 124 15.40 -21.37 -4.21
N ARG A 125 15.05 -22.64 -4.47
CA ARG A 125 14.19 -23.01 -5.61
C ARG A 125 12.73 -22.87 -5.21
N ARG A 126 11.96 -22.14 -6.02
CA ARG A 126 10.51 -21.93 -5.86
C ARG A 126 9.75 -22.75 -6.91
N PRO A 127 8.61 -23.37 -6.57
CA PRO A 127 7.75 -24.06 -7.52
C PRO A 127 7.23 -23.21 -8.68
N GLY A 128 6.85 -21.95 -8.44
CA GLY A 128 6.31 -21.06 -9.48
C GLY A 128 6.62 -19.58 -9.24
N ALA A 129 6.35 -18.77 -10.26
CA ALA A 129 6.52 -17.32 -10.24
C ALA A 129 5.34 -16.61 -10.94
N PRO A 130 5.13 -15.31 -10.72
CA PRO A 130 4.23 -14.51 -11.53
C PRO A 130 4.68 -14.41 -13.00
N ASP A 131 3.70 -14.23 -13.88
CA ASP A 131 3.87 -13.57 -15.16
C ASP A 131 3.60 -12.08 -14.99
N PHE A 132 4.59 -11.25 -15.32
CA PHE A 132 4.49 -9.79 -15.31
C PHE A 132 4.34 -9.19 -16.72
N SER A 133 4.28 -10.03 -17.76
CA SER A 133 4.14 -9.54 -19.14
C SER A 133 2.77 -8.96 -19.52
N PRO A 134 1.63 -9.28 -18.84
CA PRO A 134 0.36 -8.64 -19.13
C PRO A 134 0.38 -7.13 -18.89
N MET A 135 -0.40 -6.38 -19.66
CA MET A 135 -0.59 -4.94 -19.44
C MET A 135 -1.86 -4.70 -18.63
N ARG A 136 -1.73 -3.95 -17.53
CA ARG A 136 -2.88 -3.55 -16.73
C ARG A 136 -3.79 -2.60 -17.52
N LEU A 137 -5.09 -2.87 -17.52
CA LEU A 137 -6.13 -2.04 -18.11
C LEU A 137 -7.21 -1.75 -17.07
N LEU A 138 -7.63 -0.49 -16.98
CA LEU A 138 -8.78 -0.07 -16.20
C LEU A 138 -9.60 0.89 -17.06
N VAL A 139 -10.83 0.49 -17.37
CA VAL A 139 -11.82 1.34 -18.04
C VAL A 139 -12.88 1.70 -17.00
N PRO A 140 -13.09 3.00 -16.70
CA PRO A 140 -14.16 3.44 -15.81
C PRO A 140 -15.53 2.89 -16.21
N GLY A 141 -16.43 2.73 -15.23
CA GLY A 141 -17.81 2.31 -15.46
C GLY A 141 -18.64 3.37 -16.20
N PRO A 142 -19.91 3.07 -16.52
CA PRO A 142 -20.81 3.99 -17.22
C PRO A 142 -20.94 5.36 -16.54
N ASP A 143 -20.98 5.40 -15.21
CA ASP A 143 -21.03 6.64 -14.41
C ASP A 143 -19.63 7.24 -14.13
N GLY A 144 -18.62 6.80 -14.88
CA GLY A 144 -17.21 7.14 -14.71
C GLY A 144 -16.56 6.54 -13.47
N GLY A 145 -17.24 5.66 -12.73
CA GLY A 145 -16.81 5.11 -11.43
C GLY A 145 -16.81 3.59 -11.35
N PHE A 146 -17.06 3.09 -10.15
CA PHE A 146 -17.26 1.68 -9.85
C PHE A 146 -18.71 1.24 -10.14
N PRO A 147 -18.93 0.02 -10.63
CA PRO A 147 -17.92 -0.94 -11.08
C PRO A 147 -17.28 -0.52 -12.40
N PRO A 148 -15.98 -0.84 -12.63
CA PRO A 148 -15.33 -0.54 -13.89
C PRO A 148 -15.98 -1.30 -15.05
N ALA A 149 -16.04 -0.69 -16.24
CA ALA A 149 -16.58 -1.33 -17.44
C ALA A 149 -15.67 -2.45 -17.96
N ALA A 150 -14.35 -2.31 -17.77
CA ALA A 150 -13.37 -3.36 -18.06
C ALA A 150 -12.18 -3.25 -17.11
N ALA A 151 -11.63 -4.41 -16.72
CA ALA A 151 -10.46 -4.53 -15.87
C ALA A 151 -9.60 -5.72 -16.31
N ALA A 152 -8.34 -5.48 -16.63
CA ALA A 152 -7.34 -6.52 -16.89
C ALA A 152 -6.11 -6.30 -16.01
N VAL A 153 -5.64 -7.36 -15.36
CA VAL A 153 -4.52 -7.31 -14.42
C VAL A 153 -3.18 -7.22 -15.15
N GLY A 154 -2.21 -6.50 -14.58
CA GLY A 154 -0.85 -6.41 -15.11
C GLY A 154 0.04 -7.61 -14.77
N ALA A 155 -0.40 -8.47 -13.85
CA ALA A 155 0.37 -9.63 -13.45
C ALA A 155 -0.53 -10.79 -13.01
N VAL A 156 -0.10 -12.02 -13.30
CA VAL A 156 -0.84 -13.24 -12.99
C VAL A 156 0.10 -14.29 -12.39
N GLY A 157 -0.26 -14.87 -11.26
CA GLY A 157 0.46 -16.01 -10.69
C GLY A 157 0.38 -17.23 -11.61
N LYS A 158 1.53 -17.73 -12.10
CA LYS A 158 1.56 -19.00 -12.85
C LYS A 158 1.27 -20.19 -11.93
N PRO A 159 0.92 -21.36 -12.49
CA PRO A 159 0.79 -22.59 -11.70
C PRO A 159 1.98 -22.80 -10.75
N GLY A 160 1.67 -23.13 -9.50
CA GLY A 160 2.66 -23.30 -8.44
C GLY A 160 3.11 -22.00 -7.75
N TYR A 161 2.71 -20.81 -8.21
CA TYR A 161 3.01 -19.56 -7.51
C TYR A 161 2.09 -19.31 -6.31
N SER A 162 2.69 -18.82 -5.23
CA SER A 162 2.06 -18.17 -4.08
C SER A 162 3.08 -17.27 -3.36
N PRO A 163 2.68 -16.09 -2.84
CA PRO A 163 3.55 -15.30 -1.98
C PRO A 163 3.94 -16.03 -0.70
N PHE A 164 3.13 -16.97 -0.22
CA PHE A 164 3.38 -17.65 1.04
C PHE A 164 4.29 -18.85 0.88
N VAL A 165 5.24 -18.96 1.81
CA VAL A 165 6.35 -19.91 1.72
C VAL A 165 6.54 -20.59 3.05
N ARG A 166 6.75 -21.90 3.05
CA ARG A 166 7.30 -22.62 4.20
C ARG A 166 8.59 -23.33 3.82
N ILE A 167 9.51 -23.40 4.78
CA ILE A 167 10.68 -24.25 4.66
C ILE A 167 10.25 -25.69 4.95
N ALA A 168 10.67 -26.64 4.12
CA ALA A 168 10.35 -28.05 4.29
C ALA A 168 10.71 -28.54 5.70
N GLY A 169 9.81 -29.31 6.32
CA GLY A 169 9.97 -29.78 7.71
C GLY A 169 9.58 -28.75 8.78
N THR A 170 9.00 -27.61 8.42
CA THR A 170 8.51 -26.60 9.37
C THR A 170 7.05 -26.24 9.13
N ASN A 171 6.39 -25.73 10.18
CA ASN A 171 5.06 -25.10 10.11
C ASN A 171 5.14 -23.56 10.13
N ILE A 172 6.31 -23.01 9.80
CA ILE A 172 6.53 -21.56 9.78
C ILE A 172 6.27 -21.06 8.36
N VAL A 173 5.36 -20.11 8.25
CA VAL A 173 4.96 -19.50 6.99
C VAL A 173 5.53 -18.08 6.92
N TYR A 174 6.20 -17.78 5.81
CA TYR A 174 6.69 -16.47 5.43
C TYR A 174 5.75 -15.88 4.39
N ASN A 175 5.49 -14.59 4.48
CA ASN A 175 5.00 -13.81 3.35
C ASN A 175 6.21 -13.32 2.54
N ALA A 176 6.42 -13.89 1.35
CA ALA A 176 7.58 -13.62 0.53
C ALA A 176 7.22 -13.45 -0.97
N PRO A 177 6.54 -12.35 -1.31
CA PRO A 177 6.06 -12.08 -2.67
C PRO A 177 7.21 -11.83 -3.64
N ILE A 178 7.09 -12.36 -4.86
CA ILE A 178 8.03 -12.11 -5.95
C ILE A 178 7.70 -10.76 -6.58
N VAL A 179 8.71 -9.91 -6.78
CA VAL A 179 8.57 -8.55 -7.29
C VAL A 179 9.25 -8.32 -8.64
N ALA A 180 10.11 -9.25 -9.09
CA ALA A 180 10.70 -9.22 -10.43
C ALA A 180 11.14 -10.63 -10.89
N THR A 181 11.18 -10.83 -12.20
CA THR A 181 11.68 -12.06 -12.83
C THR A 181 12.83 -11.79 -13.80
N GLY A 182 13.72 -12.78 -13.96
CA GLY A 182 14.88 -12.72 -14.84
C GLY A 182 16.13 -12.06 -14.23
N SER A 183 17.16 -11.92 -15.07
CA SER A 183 18.47 -11.36 -14.71
C SER A 183 18.58 -9.85 -14.93
N GLY A 184 17.48 -9.21 -15.34
CA GLY A 184 17.46 -7.83 -15.81
C GLY A 184 17.78 -7.69 -17.31
N PRO A 185 17.70 -6.46 -17.88
CA PRO A 185 17.27 -5.23 -17.21
C PRO A 185 15.83 -5.34 -16.69
N PHE A 186 15.56 -4.71 -15.55
CA PHE A 186 14.23 -4.72 -14.94
C PHE A 186 13.44 -3.51 -15.46
N ASP A 187 12.32 -3.79 -16.09
CA ASP A 187 11.42 -2.79 -16.62
C ASP A 187 10.51 -2.27 -15.50
N VAL A 188 10.87 -1.12 -14.95
CA VAL A 188 10.11 -0.40 -13.91
C VAL A 188 9.24 0.71 -14.50
N ILE A 189 9.13 0.76 -15.83
CA ILE A 189 8.34 1.77 -16.54
C ILE A 189 7.05 1.15 -17.05
N ASP A 190 7.14 0.03 -17.78
CA ASP A 190 5.98 -0.71 -18.31
C ASP A 190 5.72 -2.03 -17.55
N HIS A 191 6.57 -2.38 -16.59
CA HIS A 191 6.42 -3.54 -15.70
C HIS A 191 6.43 -4.93 -16.35
N ARG A 192 6.97 -5.09 -17.58
CA ARG A 192 6.93 -6.38 -18.30
C ARG A 192 7.62 -7.57 -17.60
N ASN A 193 8.49 -7.29 -16.65
CA ASN A 193 9.16 -8.29 -15.81
C ASN A 193 9.25 -7.87 -14.32
N THR A 194 8.41 -6.91 -13.89
CA THR A 194 8.37 -6.43 -12.51
C THR A 194 6.94 -6.27 -12.01
N HIS A 195 6.78 -6.18 -10.69
CA HIS A 195 5.48 -5.91 -10.08
C HIS A 195 4.99 -4.49 -10.44
N ASP A 196 3.68 -4.31 -10.64
CA ASP A 196 3.01 -3.04 -11.01
C ASP A 196 3.17 -1.88 -9.99
N ARG A 197 3.81 -2.15 -8.85
CA ARG A 197 4.15 -1.17 -7.80
C ARG A 197 5.66 -1.04 -7.56
N LEU A 198 6.48 -1.72 -8.35
CA LEU A 198 7.93 -1.65 -8.20
C LEU A 198 8.45 -0.36 -8.81
N PHE A 199 8.96 0.54 -7.98
CA PHE A 199 9.46 1.84 -8.41
C PHE A 199 10.92 1.79 -8.87
N ALA A 200 11.75 1.02 -8.15
CA ALA A 200 13.16 0.83 -8.45
C ALA A 200 13.66 -0.50 -7.87
N ILE A 201 14.69 -1.07 -8.48
CA ILE A 201 15.30 -2.33 -8.04
C ILE A 201 16.82 -2.29 -8.30
N ASP A 202 17.59 -2.70 -7.29
CA ASP A 202 19.04 -2.87 -7.38
C ASP A 202 19.41 -4.28 -6.90
N ALA A 203 19.58 -5.18 -7.87
CA ALA A 203 19.96 -6.57 -7.63
C ALA A 203 21.38 -6.73 -7.04
N ARG A 204 22.27 -5.74 -7.26
CA ARG A 204 23.64 -5.77 -6.73
C ARG A 204 23.65 -5.34 -5.26
N ARG A 205 22.97 -4.23 -4.95
CA ARG A 205 22.81 -3.73 -3.57
C ARG A 205 21.76 -4.50 -2.76
N ARG A 206 21.00 -5.38 -3.41
CA ARG A 206 19.92 -6.17 -2.80
C ARG A 206 18.86 -5.28 -2.14
N THR A 207 18.37 -4.30 -2.88
CA THR A 207 17.30 -3.40 -2.44
C THR A 207 16.24 -3.23 -3.51
N VAL A 208 15.00 -2.98 -3.08
CA VAL A 208 13.86 -2.65 -3.96
C VAL A 208 13.04 -1.55 -3.33
N ASP A 209 12.56 -0.61 -4.15
CA ASP A 209 11.64 0.44 -3.74
C ASP A 209 10.24 0.05 -4.21
N MET A 210 9.34 -0.24 -3.27
CA MET A 210 7.94 -0.59 -3.54
C MET A 210 7.04 0.58 -3.20
N GLY A 211 6.08 0.89 -4.08
CA GLY A 211 5.02 1.86 -3.80
C GLY A 211 4.14 1.38 -2.64
N PHE A 212 3.93 2.24 -1.64
CA PHE A 212 2.96 2.00 -0.57
C PHE A 212 1.65 2.74 -0.84
N VAL A 213 0.61 2.34 -0.12
CA VAL A 213 -0.74 2.90 -0.17
C VAL A 213 -1.04 3.56 1.16
N ARG A 214 -1.68 4.73 1.11
CA ARG A 214 -2.20 5.44 2.28
C ARG A 214 -3.60 4.91 2.62
N ALA A 215 -3.82 4.61 3.90
CA ALA A 215 -5.00 3.93 4.39
C ALA A 215 -5.31 4.33 5.82
N PHE A 216 -6.33 3.72 6.41
CA PHE A 216 -6.71 3.93 7.80
C PHE A 216 -6.76 2.63 8.59
N ALA A 217 -6.43 2.70 9.87
CA ALA A 217 -6.73 1.67 10.85
C ALA A 217 -6.97 2.33 12.20
N PHE A 218 -7.98 1.89 12.95
CA PHE A 218 -8.30 2.45 14.28
C PHE A 218 -8.48 3.99 14.25
N GLY A 219 -8.99 4.51 13.13
CA GLY A 219 -9.15 5.93 12.85
C GLY A 219 -7.87 6.74 12.72
N LYS A 220 -6.73 6.09 12.50
CA LYS A 220 -5.41 6.70 12.25
C LYS A 220 -4.93 6.40 10.84
N GLU A 221 -4.15 7.30 10.27
CA GLU A 221 -3.50 7.10 8.96
C GLU A 221 -2.35 6.10 9.06
N ILE A 222 -2.40 5.09 8.20
CA ILE A 222 -1.43 4.01 8.11
C ILE A 222 -0.94 3.82 6.69
N LEU A 223 0.20 3.13 6.56
CA LEU A 223 0.79 2.78 5.28
C LEU A 223 0.86 1.26 5.13
N TYR A 224 0.54 0.75 3.95
CA TYR A 224 0.73 -0.65 3.61
C TYR A 224 1.30 -0.83 2.20
N LEU A 225 1.91 -1.98 1.93
CA LEU A 225 2.30 -2.44 0.59
C LEU A 225 1.23 -3.37 0.04
N SER A 226 1.14 -3.57 -1.28
CA SER A 226 0.28 -4.61 -1.85
C SER A 226 0.99 -5.43 -2.90
N PHE A 227 0.77 -6.73 -2.86
CA PHE A 227 1.50 -7.69 -3.69
C PHE A 227 0.58 -8.63 -4.48
N GLU A 228 -0.46 -9.18 -3.86
CA GLU A 228 -1.36 -10.12 -4.53
C GLU A 228 -2.82 -9.84 -4.22
N ALA A 229 -3.71 -10.18 -5.16
CA ALA A 229 -5.14 -10.25 -4.94
C ALA A 229 -5.74 -11.53 -5.52
N SER A 230 -6.81 -12.05 -4.92
CA SER A 230 -7.56 -13.20 -5.46
C SER A 230 -8.64 -12.84 -6.46
N SER A 231 -8.87 -11.54 -6.71
CA SER A 231 -9.83 -11.03 -7.68
C SER A 231 -9.12 -10.13 -8.68
N ALA A 232 -9.48 -10.28 -9.96
CA ALA A 232 -8.91 -9.46 -11.02
C ALA A 232 -9.26 -7.97 -10.83
N ALA A 233 -10.50 -7.66 -10.44
CA ALA A 233 -10.93 -6.27 -10.22
C ALA A 233 -10.14 -5.61 -9.08
N VAL A 234 -9.96 -6.32 -7.96
CA VAL A 234 -9.11 -5.87 -6.85
C VAL A 234 -7.66 -5.74 -7.31
N GLY A 235 -7.16 -6.71 -8.10
CA GLY A 235 -5.80 -6.69 -8.62
C GLY A 235 -5.50 -5.52 -9.56
N VAL A 236 -6.49 -5.08 -10.33
CA VAL A 236 -6.37 -3.86 -11.14
C VAL A 236 -6.39 -2.61 -10.27
N LEU A 237 -7.36 -2.52 -9.36
CA LEU A 237 -7.54 -1.32 -8.54
C LEU A 237 -6.34 -1.10 -7.60
N ASP A 238 -5.78 -2.17 -7.06
CA ASP A 238 -4.67 -2.11 -6.12
C ASP A 238 -3.32 -2.53 -6.74
N ARG A 239 -3.23 -2.64 -8.08
CA ARG A 239 -1.97 -2.89 -8.81
C ARG A 239 -1.20 -4.11 -8.30
N THR A 240 -1.90 -5.21 -8.08
CA THR A 240 -1.33 -6.44 -7.53
C THR A 240 -1.29 -7.57 -8.54
N THR A 241 -0.50 -8.59 -8.22
CA THR A 241 -0.48 -9.84 -8.96
C THR A 241 -1.74 -10.65 -8.67
N PHE A 242 -2.46 -11.04 -9.72
CA PHE A 242 -3.65 -11.87 -9.59
C PHE A 242 -3.29 -13.32 -9.26
N VAL A 243 -3.71 -13.79 -8.09
CA VAL A 243 -3.50 -15.16 -7.61
C VAL A 243 -4.82 -15.70 -7.06
N PRO A 244 -5.68 -16.29 -7.90
CA PRO A 244 -7.05 -16.68 -7.50
C PRO A 244 -7.08 -17.70 -6.35
N ALA A 245 -6.07 -18.55 -6.25
CA ALA A 245 -5.95 -19.53 -5.17
C ALA A 245 -5.97 -18.90 -3.77
N LEU A 246 -5.58 -17.62 -3.62
CA LEU A 246 -5.63 -16.93 -2.33
C LEU A 246 -7.08 -16.78 -1.81
N GLY A 247 -8.09 -16.83 -2.69
CA GLY A 247 -9.50 -16.84 -2.29
C GLY A 247 -9.90 -18.07 -1.46
N LEU A 248 -9.07 -19.12 -1.43
CA LEU A 248 -9.28 -20.35 -0.67
C LEU A 248 -8.74 -20.30 0.77
N THR A 249 -8.06 -19.20 1.15
CA THR A 249 -7.46 -19.08 2.49
C THR A 249 -8.53 -19.15 3.59
N PRO A 250 -8.32 -19.87 4.70
CA PRO A 250 -9.32 -19.95 5.77
C PRO A 250 -9.36 -18.66 6.59
N THR A 251 -10.43 -18.23 7.22
CA THR A 251 -11.83 -18.39 6.83
C THR A 251 -12.43 -16.99 6.67
N ALA A 252 -13.27 -16.80 5.66
CA ALA A 252 -13.98 -15.54 5.42
C ALA A 252 -14.88 -15.17 6.61
N ASP A 253 -15.12 -13.88 6.83
CA ASP A 253 -15.98 -13.34 7.91
C ASP A 253 -15.55 -13.73 9.35
N LYS A 254 -14.32 -14.20 9.51
CA LYS A 254 -13.75 -14.63 10.80
C LYS A 254 -12.49 -13.84 11.15
N SER A 255 -12.52 -12.55 10.86
CA SER A 255 -11.38 -11.62 11.04
C SER A 255 -10.77 -11.65 12.45
N ARG A 256 -11.61 -11.78 13.48
CA ARG A 256 -11.20 -11.84 14.90
C ARG A 256 -11.01 -13.26 15.45
N ASP A 257 -11.16 -14.29 14.61
CA ASP A 257 -10.87 -15.67 15.00
C ASP A 257 -9.37 -15.96 14.83
N PRO A 258 -8.64 -16.35 15.89
CA PRO A 258 -7.23 -16.71 15.78
C PRO A 258 -6.96 -17.94 14.89
N LYS A 259 -7.98 -18.76 14.60
CA LYS A 259 -7.91 -19.91 13.68
C LYS A 259 -8.13 -19.51 12.21
N SER A 260 -8.59 -18.30 11.94
CA SER A 260 -8.61 -17.75 10.59
C SER A 260 -7.20 -17.33 10.19
N SER A 261 -6.87 -17.41 8.90
CA SER A 261 -5.69 -16.77 8.31
C SER A 261 -5.97 -15.33 7.89
N ARG A 262 -7.23 -14.89 7.84
CA ARG A 262 -7.64 -13.59 7.28
C ARG A 262 -7.97 -12.55 8.35
N SER A 263 -7.68 -11.28 8.07
CA SER A 263 -8.19 -10.12 8.83
C SER A 263 -9.06 -9.25 7.93
N ALA A 264 -9.95 -8.40 8.45
CA ALA A 264 -10.89 -7.65 7.60
C ALA A 264 -10.28 -6.35 7.06
N ILE A 265 -10.55 -6.05 5.79
CA ILE A 265 -10.35 -4.72 5.19
C ILE A 265 -11.66 -4.25 4.59
N PHE A 266 -11.98 -2.98 4.80
CA PHE A 266 -13.18 -2.34 4.28
C PHE A 266 -12.81 -1.39 3.14
N VAL A 267 -13.50 -1.56 2.02
CA VAL A 267 -13.29 -0.75 0.81
C VAL A 267 -14.61 -0.07 0.50
N MET A 268 -14.68 1.26 0.69
CA MET A 268 -15.89 1.98 0.29
C MET A 268 -16.00 1.96 -1.24
N THR A 269 -17.19 1.71 -1.81
CA THR A 269 -17.37 1.74 -3.26
C THR A 269 -17.68 3.13 -3.78
N ASN A 270 -18.60 3.84 -3.10
CA ASN A 270 -19.19 5.13 -3.51
C ASN A 270 -19.02 6.24 -2.45
N GLY A 271 -17.87 6.28 -1.78
CA GLY A 271 -17.50 7.40 -0.93
C GLY A 271 -17.38 8.71 -1.73
N ARG A 272 -17.40 9.86 -1.04
CA ARG A 272 -17.22 11.15 -1.73
C ARG A 272 -15.89 11.20 -2.49
N THR A 273 -15.94 11.88 -3.63
CA THR A 273 -14.85 12.05 -4.59
C THR A 273 -14.43 13.52 -4.69
N GLY A 274 -13.33 13.79 -5.40
CA GLY A 274 -12.87 15.12 -5.74
C GLY A 274 -11.97 15.78 -4.69
N ARG A 275 -11.20 16.78 -5.15
CA ARG A 275 -10.20 17.49 -4.34
C ARG A 275 -10.78 18.33 -3.20
N THR A 276 -12.06 18.70 -3.29
CA THR A 276 -12.79 19.49 -2.28
C THR A 276 -13.44 18.63 -1.21
N SER A 277 -13.36 17.30 -1.32
CA SER A 277 -13.90 16.37 -0.33
C SER A 277 -12.80 15.59 0.41
N PRO A 278 -11.81 16.23 1.08
CA PRO A 278 -10.82 15.49 1.84
C PRO A 278 -11.39 14.91 3.16
N PRO A 279 -11.11 13.63 3.50
CA PRO A 279 -10.52 12.62 2.63
C PRO A 279 -11.54 12.13 1.61
N ALA A 280 -11.17 12.10 0.32
CA ALA A 280 -11.93 11.40 -0.68
C ALA A 280 -11.67 9.90 -0.49
N GLN A 281 -12.64 9.03 -0.77
CA GLN A 281 -12.50 7.62 -0.38
C GLN A 281 -13.22 6.68 -1.34
N GLY A 282 -12.59 5.53 -1.55
CA GLY A 282 -13.22 4.37 -2.16
C GLY A 282 -12.94 4.19 -3.64
N SER A 283 -13.54 3.13 -4.20
CA SER A 283 -13.33 2.73 -5.60
C SER A 283 -13.70 3.83 -6.58
N ASP A 284 -14.82 4.53 -6.35
CA ASP A 284 -15.23 5.69 -7.16
C ASP A 284 -14.16 6.77 -7.19
N HIS A 285 -13.60 7.12 -6.02
CA HIS A 285 -12.54 8.11 -5.93
C HIS A 285 -11.30 7.70 -6.73
N VAL A 286 -10.86 6.45 -6.59
CA VAL A 286 -9.66 5.95 -7.27
C VAL A 286 -9.84 5.89 -8.79
N ILE A 287 -11.04 5.54 -9.26
CA ILE A 287 -11.36 5.47 -10.69
C ILE A 287 -11.52 6.88 -11.28
N LYS A 288 -12.24 7.77 -10.60
CA LYS A 288 -12.57 9.13 -11.09
C LYS A 288 -11.41 10.11 -10.94
N ASP A 289 -10.78 10.15 -9.77
CA ASP A 289 -9.81 11.18 -9.41
C ASP A 289 -8.39 10.64 -9.19
N GLY A 290 -8.25 9.41 -8.69
CA GLY A 290 -6.97 8.80 -8.27
C GLY A 290 -6.02 8.44 -9.42
N LEU A 291 -6.42 8.68 -10.67
CA LEU A 291 -5.63 8.43 -11.89
C LEU A 291 -5.17 6.97 -12.01
N ASN A 292 -5.97 6.04 -11.51
CA ASN A 292 -5.52 4.66 -11.33
C ASN A 292 -5.26 3.88 -12.64
N ALA A 293 -5.78 4.37 -13.76
CA ALA A 293 -5.44 3.86 -15.08
C ALA A 293 -3.96 4.09 -15.45
N LEU A 294 -3.28 5.09 -14.90
CA LEU A 294 -1.87 5.40 -15.22
C LEU A 294 -0.91 4.37 -14.62
N THR A 295 0.23 4.09 -15.25
CA THR A 295 1.25 3.17 -14.71
C THR A 295 2.00 3.79 -13.52
N PHE A 296 2.36 3.01 -12.51
CA PHE A 296 3.09 3.52 -11.35
C PHE A 296 4.60 3.53 -11.63
N ASN A 297 5.14 4.67 -12.04
CA ASN A 297 6.56 4.80 -12.29
C ASN A 297 7.03 6.26 -12.14
N ARG A 298 8.36 6.46 -12.12
CA ARG A 298 9.00 7.78 -11.97
C ARG A 298 8.64 8.80 -13.06
N ARG A 299 8.19 8.37 -14.24
CA ARG A 299 7.80 9.29 -15.33
C ARG A 299 6.41 9.86 -15.13
N ASN A 300 5.54 9.15 -14.40
CA ASN A 300 4.15 9.55 -14.14
C ASN A 300 4.05 10.48 -12.92
N THR A 301 4.67 11.66 -13.02
CA THR A 301 4.69 12.67 -11.94
C THR A 301 3.29 13.14 -11.52
N ARG A 302 2.32 13.12 -12.45
CA ARG A 302 0.91 13.40 -12.16
C ARG A 302 0.29 12.37 -11.22
N LEU A 303 0.54 11.08 -11.44
CA LEU A 303 0.08 10.00 -10.55
C LEU A 303 0.74 10.13 -9.17
N LEU A 304 2.07 10.27 -9.13
CA LEU A 304 2.79 10.42 -7.85
C LEU A 304 2.28 11.62 -7.03
N ARG A 305 1.94 12.74 -7.69
CA ARG A 305 1.32 13.88 -7.02
C ARG A 305 -0.09 13.59 -6.53
N ALA A 306 -0.89 12.84 -7.30
CA ALA A 306 -2.25 12.46 -6.91
C ALA A 306 -2.23 11.55 -5.68
N LEU A 307 -1.37 10.53 -5.65
CA LEU A 307 -1.23 9.61 -4.50
C LEU A 307 -0.90 10.37 -3.21
N ARG A 308 0.09 11.29 -3.25
CA ARG A 308 0.41 12.16 -2.11
C ARG A 308 -0.74 13.04 -1.64
N ALA A 309 -1.63 13.40 -2.55
CA ALA A 309 -2.80 14.24 -2.29
C ALA A 309 -4.07 13.41 -2.03
N GLY A 310 -3.90 12.16 -1.59
CA GLY A 310 -4.99 11.28 -1.18
C GLY A 310 -5.65 10.51 -2.32
N GLY A 311 -4.96 10.29 -3.45
CA GLY A 311 -5.46 9.56 -4.63
C GLY A 311 -5.60 8.04 -4.44
N ASP A 312 -5.32 7.52 -3.25
CA ASP A 312 -5.51 6.13 -2.87
C ASP A 312 -6.97 5.84 -2.48
N ALA A 313 -7.34 4.56 -2.43
CA ALA A 313 -8.69 4.16 -2.01
C ALA A 313 -9.00 4.53 -0.55
N HIS A 314 -7.96 4.78 0.25
CA HIS A 314 -8.03 4.99 1.69
C HIS A 314 -8.82 3.86 2.39
N ASN A 315 -8.43 2.62 2.11
CA ASN A 315 -9.05 1.43 2.70
C ASN A 315 -8.92 1.44 4.22
N VAL A 316 -9.85 0.77 4.91
CA VAL A 316 -9.89 0.73 6.38
C VAL A 316 -9.60 -0.67 6.89
N LEU A 317 -8.50 -0.84 7.61
CA LEU A 317 -8.05 -2.12 8.16
C LEU A 317 -8.62 -2.33 9.57
N ASP A 318 -9.05 -3.57 9.88
CA ASP A 318 -9.55 -3.96 11.21
C ASP A 318 -8.44 -4.43 12.17
N SER A 319 -7.21 -4.55 11.71
CA SER A 319 -6.10 -4.93 12.57
C SER A 319 -4.82 -4.19 12.20
N PHE A 320 -3.90 -4.09 13.16
CA PHE A 320 -2.62 -3.42 12.99
C PHE A 320 -1.56 -4.21 13.77
N PRO A 321 -0.33 -4.37 13.25
CA PRO A 321 0.66 -5.28 13.84
C PRO A 321 0.96 -5.07 15.33
N THR A 322 0.85 -3.84 15.83
CA THR A 322 1.26 -3.48 17.21
C THR A 322 0.11 -3.40 18.22
N VAL A 323 -1.16 -3.42 17.79
CA VAL A 323 -2.32 -3.31 18.70
C VAL A 323 -2.67 -4.65 19.31
N ASN A 324 -2.89 -5.66 18.46
CA ASN A 324 -3.10 -7.04 18.87
C ASN A 324 -2.47 -7.99 17.84
N PRO A 325 -1.19 -8.37 18.03
CA PRO A 325 -0.47 -9.18 17.07
C PRO A 325 -1.12 -10.54 16.78
N ALA A 326 -1.91 -11.09 17.71
CA ALA A 326 -2.61 -12.37 17.50
C ALA A 326 -3.74 -12.27 16.47
N LEU A 327 -4.28 -11.07 16.25
CA LEU A 327 -5.35 -10.81 15.28
C LEU A 327 -4.84 -10.24 13.96
N TYR A 328 -3.58 -9.80 13.89
CA TYR A 328 -3.00 -9.27 12.66
C TYR A 328 -2.80 -10.37 11.62
N SER A 329 -3.13 -10.02 10.37
CA SER A 329 -2.76 -10.80 9.19
C SER A 329 -2.58 -9.87 7.99
N PRO A 330 -1.57 -10.08 7.12
CA PRO A 330 -1.48 -9.36 5.85
C PRO A 330 -2.50 -9.88 4.83
N ILE A 331 -3.23 -10.96 5.14
CA ILE A 331 -4.26 -11.56 4.29
C ILE A 331 -5.58 -10.87 4.61
N TRP A 332 -5.91 -9.86 3.82
CA TRP A 332 -7.10 -9.06 4.03
C TRP A 332 -8.30 -9.64 3.30
N ASP A 333 -9.34 -9.99 4.06
CA ASP A 333 -10.67 -10.34 3.58
C ASP A 333 -11.40 -9.05 3.22
N VAL A 334 -11.60 -8.84 1.93
CA VAL A 334 -12.23 -7.63 1.41
C VAL A 334 -13.72 -7.65 1.75
N ASN A 335 -14.18 -6.57 2.38
CA ASN A 335 -15.57 -6.25 2.64
C ASN A 335 -15.87 -4.94 1.90
N MET A 336 -16.39 -5.03 0.67
CA MET A 336 -16.86 -3.85 -0.04
C MET A 336 -18.07 -3.26 0.68
N ALA A 337 -18.02 -1.96 0.91
CA ALA A 337 -19.02 -1.20 1.64
C ALA A 337 -19.59 -0.10 0.76
N GLU A 338 -20.89 -0.13 0.54
CA GLU A 338 -21.63 0.81 -0.28
C GLU A 338 -22.52 1.68 0.61
N TRP A 339 -22.41 3.00 0.49
CA TRP A 339 -23.39 3.92 1.05
C TRP A 339 -24.71 3.75 0.33
N THR A 340 -25.80 3.60 1.09
CA THR A 340 -27.13 3.49 0.49
C THR A 340 -27.51 4.76 -0.29
N PRO A 341 -28.36 4.66 -1.32
CA PRO A 341 -28.85 5.84 -2.05
C PRO A 341 -29.43 6.93 -1.14
N ARG A 342 -30.15 6.52 -0.08
CA ARG A 342 -30.70 7.44 0.93
C ARG A 342 -29.60 8.16 1.74
N ALA A 343 -28.50 7.48 2.04
CA ALA A 343 -27.37 8.10 2.73
C ALA A 343 -26.65 9.10 1.82
N VAL A 344 -26.43 8.74 0.55
CA VAL A 344 -25.83 9.62 -0.46
C VAL A 344 -26.67 10.87 -0.68
N ALA A 345 -27.99 10.73 -0.86
CA ALA A 345 -28.90 11.86 -1.06
C ALA A 345 -28.92 12.85 0.11
N ARG A 346 -28.56 12.39 1.32
CA ARG A 346 -28.43 13.23 2.52
C ARG A 346 -27.00 13.70 2.78
N GLY A 347 -26.07 13.46 1.85
CA GLY A 347 -24.66 13.82 1.98
C GLY A 347 -23.94 13.08 3.10
N GLN A 348 -24.40 11.90 3.53
CA GLN A 348 -23.79 11.16 4.63
C GLN A 348 -22.56 10.33 4.23
N ASN A 349 -22.26 10.26 2.93
CA ASN A 349 -21.20 9.44 2.33
C ASN A 349 -19.76 9.94 2.56
N VAL A 350 -19.48 10.42 3.77
CA VAL A 350 -18.18 10.92 4.21
C VAL A 350 -17.20 9.78 4.47
N ALA A 351 -15.90 10.07 4.38
CA ALA A 351 -14.88 9.06 4.62
C ALA A 351 -15.00 8.42 6.01
N GLN A 352 -14.75 7.11 6.07
CA GLN A 352 -14.67 6.34 7.30
C GLN A 352 -13.22 5.92 7.52
N THR A 353 -12.77 5.96 8.77
CA THR A 353 -11.37 5.67 9.12
C THR A 353 -11.24 4.56 10.15
N ASP A 354 -12.38 4.07 10.68
CA ASP A 354 -12.46 3.03 11.69
C ASP A 354 -13.39 1.90 11.23
N ALA A 355 -12.89 0.67 11.31
CA ALA A 355 -13.60 -0.51 10.82
C ALA A 355 -14.90 -0.78 11.61
N ASN A 356 -14.90 -0.54 12.92
CA ASN A 356 -16.10 -0.73 13.74
C ASN A 356 -17.14 0.34 13.48
N ARG A 357 -16.73 1.56 13.14
CA ARG A 357 -17.66 2.60 12.68
C ARG A 357 -18.40 2.18 11.42
N ILE A 358 -17.70 1.58 10.44
CA ILE A 358 -18.32 1.03 9.23
C ILE A 358 -19.33 -0.06 9.57
N ARG A 359 -18.96 -1.02 10.43
CA ARG A 359 -19.88 -2.07 10.90
C ARG A 359 -21.12 -1.51 11.60
N GLN A 360 -20.97 -0.48 12.42
CA GLN A 360 -22.10 0.18 13.06
C GLN A 360 -23.01 0.89 12.05
N LEU A 361 -22.45 1.48 10.98
CA LEU A 361 -23.24 2.02 9.87
C LEU A 361 -24.01 0.91 9.14
N ALA A 362 -23.39 -0.27 9.00
CA ALA A 362 -24.04 -1.43 8.41
C ALA A 362 -25.19 -1.97 9.25
N VAL A 363 -25.03 -2.07 10.57
CA VAL A 363 -26.11 -2.44 11.49
C VAL A 363 -27.31 -1.48 11.38
N ARG A 364 -27.06 -0.20 11.10
CA ARG A 364 -28.13 0.81 10.90
C ARG A 364 -28.70 0.84 9.48
N GLY A 365 -28.23 -0.02 8.57
CA GLY A 365 -28.64 -0.01 7.16
C GLY A 365 -28.24 1.27 6.40
N VAL A 366 -27.24 2.00 6.88
CA VAL A 366 -26.73 3.22 6.21
C VAL A 366 -25.68 2.84 5.16
N VAL A 367 -24.93 1.78 5.45
CA VAL A 367 -23.95 1.12 4.57
C VAL A 367 -24.38 -0.34 4.36
N THR A 368 -24.14 -0.89 3.18
CA THR A 368 -24.43 -2.28 2.82
C THR A 368 -23.25 -2.89 2.07
N SER A 369 -23.28 -4.18 1.76
CA SER A 369 -22.49 -4.69 0.62
C SER A 369 -23.05 -4.11 -0.68
N PRO A 370 -22.29 -4.11 -1.78
CA PRO A 370 -22.80 -3.74 -3.09
C PRO A 370 -24.10 -4.47 -3.44
N GLY A 371 -25.08 -3.73 -3.95
CA GLY A 371 -26.41 -4.27 -4.28
C GLY A 371 -27.36 -4.40 -3.09
N GLY A 372 -27.04 -3.77 -1.95
CA GLY A 372 -27.98 -3.58 -0.83
C GLY A 372 -28.08 -4.74 0.16
N THR A 373 -27.26 -5.78 0.02
CA THR A 373 -27.25 -6.91 0.98
C THR A 373 -26.48 -6.55 2.26
N PRO A 374 -26.69 -7.26 3.39
CA PRO A 374 -25.92 -7.01 4.61
C PRO A 374 -24.41 -7.03 4.34
N LEU A 375 -23.67 -6.15 5.03
CA LEU A 375 -22.22 -6.05 4.91
C LEU A 375 -21.57 -7.40 5.29
N ARG A 376 -20.77 -7.95 4.38
CA ARG A 376 -20.04 -9.22 4.57
C ARG A 376 -18.81 -9.28 3.67
N SER A 377 -18.00 -10.31 3.87
CA SER A 377 -16.88 -10.63 3.00
C SER A 377 -17.33 -10.88 1.56
N ASP A 378 -16.61 -10.28 0.61
CA ASP A 378 -16.70 -10.59 -0.82
C ASP A 378 -15.91 -11.85 -1.19
N ARG A 379 -15.29 -12.50 -0.19
CA ARG A 379 -14.36 -13.63 -0.30
C ARG A 379 -13.11 -13.36 -1.13
N ASN A 380 -12.89 -12.10 -1.48
CA ASN A 380 -11.70 -11.64 -2.16
C ASN A 380 -10.60 -11.37 -1.14
N ILE A 381 -9.40 -11.81 -1.48
CA ILE A 381 -8.21 -11.61 -0.67
C ILE A 381 -7.31 -10.56 -1.29
N LEU A 382 -6.71 -9.78 -0.41
CA LEU A 382 -5.65 -8.85 -0.73
C LEU A 382 -4.47 -9.09 0.22
N ASN A 383 -3.27 -9.36 -0.32
CA ASN A 383 -2.04 -9.49 0.46
C ASN A 383 -1.40 -8.11 0.64
N CYS A 384 -1.67 -7.45 1.77
CA CYS A 384 -1.14 -6.11 2.06
C CYS A 384 -0.42 -6.00 3.40
N PRO A 385 0.90 -6.18 3.42
CA PRO A 385 1.72 -5.93 4.61
C PRO A 385 1.65 -4.48 5.07
N VAL A 386 1.26 -4.27 6.33
CA VAL A 386 1.35 -2.95 6.97
C VAL A 386 2.83 -2.60 7.19
N ILE A 387 3.22 -1.37 6.89
CA ILE A 387 4.62 -0.93 7.04
C ILE A 387 4.83 0.11 8.12
N GLY A 388 3.77 0.83 8.52
CA GLY A 388 3.88 1.91 9.48
C GLY A 388 2.64 2.79 9.57
N PHE A 389 2.79 3.91 10.26
CA PHE A 389 1.77 4.96 10.41
C PHE A 389 2.36 6.33 10.11
N LEU A 390 1.50 7.29 9.76
CA LEU A 390 1.94 8.64 9.41
C LEU A 390 2.13 9.51 10.64
N ASP A 391 1.07 9.85 11.37
CA ASP A 391 1.17 10.80 12.49
C ASP A 391 1.07 10.13 13.84
N THR A 392 -0.07 9.49 14.13
CA THR A 392 -0.35 8.84 15.40
C THR A 392 -0.41 7.32 15.22
N ALA A 393 0.23 6.58 16.11
CA ALA A 393 0.14 5.13 16.11
C ALA A 393 -1.32 4.66 16.37
N PRO A 394 -1.78 3.61 15.68
CA PRO A 394 -2.95 2.87 16.10
C PRO A 394 -2.73 2.23 17.47
N GLU A 395 -3.66 2.46 18.41
CA GLU A 395 -3.56 1.92 19.77
C GLU A 395 -4.82 1.13 20.19
N ARG A 396 -6.00 1.57 19.77
CA ARG A 396 -7.28 0.94 20.10
C ARG A 396 -8.39 1.37 19.14
N ASP A 397 -9.43 0.57 19.04
CA ASP A 397 -10.63 0.88 18.24
C ASP A 397 -11.26 2.20 18.72
N GLN A 398 -11.70 3.06 17.79
CA GLN A 398 -12.44 4.28 18.15
C GLN A 398 -13.88 3.97 18.53
N ALA A 399 -14.45 2.95 17.89
CA ALA A 399 -15.81 2.50 18.12
C ALA A 399 -15.81 1.04 18.59
N PRO A 400 -16.70 0.63 19.50
CA PRO A 400 -16.80 -0.78 19.88
C PRO A 400 -17.29 -1.62 18.70
N LYS A 401 -16.73 -2.81 18.53
CA LYS A 401 -17.19 -3.76 17.50
C LYS A 401 -18.63 -4.20 17.82
N PRO A 402 -19.60 -3.98 16.91
CA PRO A 402 -20.95 -4.52 17.08
C PRO A 402 -20.96 -6.05 17.02
N ALA A 403 -21.88 -6.68 17.75
CA ALA A 403 -22.08 -8.12 17.72
C ALA A 403 -22.47 -8.61 16.31
N ASN A 404 -22.05 -9.83 15.96
CA ASN A 404 -22.42 -10.52 14.72
C ASN A 404 -22.09 -9.79 13.41
N GLN A 405 -21.13 -8.86 13.43
CA GLN A 405 -20.57 -8.22 12.23
C GLN A 405 -19.19 -8.84 11.88
N PRO A 406 -18.85 -8.95 10.59
CA PRO A 406 -17.64 -9.63 10.10
C PRO A 406 -16.34 -9.11 10.71
#